data_AF-A0A8T4NMI3-F1
#
_entry.id   AF-A0A8T4NMI3-F1
#
_cell.length_a   1.000
_cell.length_b   1.000
_cell.length_c   1.000
_cell.angle_alpha   90.00
_cell.angle_beta   90.00
_cell.angle_gamma   90.00
#
_symmetry.space_group_name_H-M   'P 1'
#
loop_
_entity.id
_entity.type
_entity.pdbx_description
1 polymer ?
#
loop_
_entity_poly.entity_id
_entity_poly.type
_entity_poly.pdbx_seq_one_letter_code
_entity_poly.pdbx_strand_id
1 'polypeptide(L)' 'MKILKEKSREYKGTNYYKYKVNIPELVLAKSGLKAGDELEVKARKDELVLRKS' A
#
# COMPACT_ATOMS: atom_id res chain seq x y z
N MET A 1 -3.51 9.19 7.68
CA MET A 1 -2.73 8.41 6.68
C MET A 1 -2.55 9.27 5.43
N LYS A 2 -1.43 9.14 4.73
CA LYS A 2 -1.16 9.86 3.48
C LYS A 2 -0.71 8.86 2.42
N ILE A 3 -1.18 9.03 1.18
CA ILE A 3 -0.63 8.33 0.03
C ILE A 3 0.64 9.07 -0.39
N LEU A 4 1.77 8.39 -0.32
CA LEU A 4 3.05 8.90 -0.77
C LEU A 4 3.29 8.42 -2.21
N LYS A 5 3.56 9.36 -3.12
CA LYS A 5 3.94 9.07 -4.50
C LYS A 5 5.44 9.26 -4.63
N GLU A 6 6.15 8.17 -4.93
CA GLU A 6 7.60 8.18 -5.07
C GLU A 6 7.99 7.81 -6.51
N LYS A 7 8.96 8.52 -7.09
CA LYS A 7 9.52 8.14 -8.40
C LYS A 7 10.22 6.80 -8.24
N SER A 8 9.79 5.80 -9.01
CA SER A 8 10.37 4.46 -8.96
C SER A 8 11.52 4.33 -9.96
N ARG A 9 11.29 4.71 -11.22
CA ARG A 9 12.29 4.64 -12.28
C ARG A 9 11.86 5.52 -13.44
N GLU A 10 12.81 5.85 -14.28
CA GLU A 10 12.54 6.42 -15.59
C GLU A 10 12.99 5.43 -16.65
N TYR A 11 12.16 5.21 -17.67
CA TYR A 11 12.49 4.32 -18.76
C TYR A 11 11.95 4.88 -20.07
N LYS A 12 12.83 5.09 -21.06
CA LYS A 12 12.52 5.69 -22.36
C LYS A 12 11.72 7.00 -22.24
N GLY A 13 12.14 7.89 -21.34
CA GLY A 13 11.46 9.17 -21.06
C GLY A 13 10.13 9.07 -20.31
N THR A 14 9.69 7.86 -19.96
CA THR A 14 8.47 7.64 -19.16
C THR A 14 8.84 7.49 -17.69
N ASN A 15 8.23 8.32 -16.83
CA ASN A 15 8.39 8.24 -15.38
C ASN A 15 7.41 7.25 -14.76
N TYR A 16 7.94 6.25 -14.06
CA TYR A 16 7.17 5.28 -13.30
C TYR A 16 7.17 5.68 -11.83
N TYR A 17 6.01 5.57 -11.20
CA TYR A 17 5.81 5.93 -9.79
C TYR A 17 5.32 4.72 -9.00
N LYS A 18 5.72 4.67 -7.73
CA LYS A 18 5.17 3.77 -6.73
C LYS A 18 4.35 4.59 -5.75
N TYR A 19 3.23 4.02 -5.32
CA TYR A 19 2.38 4.57 -4.29
C TYR A 19 2.57 3.77 -3.00
N LYS A 20 2.79 4.46 -1.89
CA LYS A 20 2.90 3.86 -0.56
C LYS A 20 1.85 4.45 0.37
N VAL A 21 1.29 3.62 1.23
CA VAL A 21 0.41 4.05 2.32
C VAL A 21 1.06 3.65 3.62
N ASN A 22 1.24 4.62 4.52
CA ASN A 22 1.73 4.33 5.86
C ASN A 22 0.56 3.90 6.74
N ILE A 23 0.56 2.62 7.14
CA ILE A 23 -0.37 2.05 8.10
C ILE A 23 0.18 2.31 9.51
N PRO A 24 -0.56 2.96 10.41
CA PRO A 24 -0.11 3.17 11.79
C PRO A 24 0.14 1.85 12.52
N GLU A 25 1.19 1.78 13.35
CA GLU A 25 1.57 0.55 14.07
C GLU A 25 0.42 -0.04 14.91
N LEU A 26 -0.35 0.81 15.59
CA LEU A 26 -1.52 0.39 16.36
C LEU A 26 -2.58 -0.31 15.52
N VAL A 27 -2.77 0.11 14.27
CA VAL A 27 -3.73 -0.51 13.34
C VAL A 27 -3.17 -1.82 12.82
N LEU A 28 -1.87 -1.85 12.48
CA LEU A 28 -1.19 -3.06 12.02
C LEU A 28 -1.23 -4.16 13.09
N ALA A 29 -0.92 -3.84 14.35
CA ALA A 29 -0.95 -4.78 15.46
C ALA A 29 -2.36 -5.37 15.68
N LYS A 30 -3.41 -4.54 15.63
CA LYS A 30 -4.81 -5.00 15.74
C LYS A 30 -5.25 -5.87 14.56
N SER A 31 -4.67 -5.66 13.38
CA SER A 31 -5.00 -6.44 12.18
C SER A 31 -4.38 -7.85 12.17
N GLY A 32 -3.39 -8.11 13.02
CA GLY A 32 -2.63 -9.37 13.01
C GLY A 32 -1.73 -9.58 11.79
N LEU A 33 -1.56 -8.55 10.95
CA LEU A 33 -0.69 -8.58 9.79
C LEU A 33 0.77 -8.36 10.19
N LYS A 34 1.70 -9.03 9.50
CA LYS A 34 3.15 -8.86 9.68
C LYS A 34 3.86 -8.58 8.37
N ALA A 35 5.09 -8.08 8.46
CA ALA A 35 5.95 -7.92 7.30
C ALA A 35 6.16 -9.27 6.59
N GLY A 36 6.03 -9.27 5.27
CA GLY A 36 6.12 -10.48 4.44
C GLY A 36 4.81 -11.23 4.25
N ASP A 37 3.71 -10.83 4.91
CA ASP A 37 2.39 -11.37 4.57
C ASP A 37 1.96 -10.93 3.17
N GLU A 38 1.43 -11.87 2.38
CA GLU A 38 0.76 -11.57 1.12
C GLU A 38 -0.68 -11.13 1.40
N LEU A 39 -1.11 -10.07 0.70
CA LEU A 39 -2.42 -9.45 0.92
C LEU A 39 -3.20 -9.34 -0.40
N GLU A 40 -4.47 -9.73 -0.37
CA GLU A 40 -5.44 -9.37 -1.39
C GLU A 40 -6.00 -7.97 -1.09
N VAL A 41 -6.01 -7.10 -2.10
CA VAL A 41 -6.49 -5.71 -1.97
C VAL A 41 -7.77 -5.54 -2.77
N LYS A 42 -8.84 -5.05 -2.11
CA LYS A 42 -10.08 -4.64 -2.78
C LYS A 42 -10.31 -3.16 -2.59
N ALA A 43 -10.49 -2.45 -3.70
CA ALA A 43 -10.84 -1.04 -3.71
C ALA A 43 -12.35 -0.86 -3.84
N ARG A 44 -12.93 -0.01 -2.99
CA ARG A 44 -14.31 0.46 -3.05
C ARG A 44 -14.30 1.98 -3.08
N LYS A 45 -15.47 2.58 -3.31
CA LYS A 45 -15.61 4.03 -3.17
C LYS A 45 -15.20 4.42 -1.75
N ASP A 46 -14.19 5.28 -1.64
CA ASP A 46 -13.63 5.82 -0.40
C ASP A 46 -12.92 4.83 0.55
N GLU A 47 -12.74 3.56 0.15
CA GLU A 47 -12.15 2.52 1.02
C GLU A 47 -11.19 1.56 0.29
N LEU A 48 -10.12 1.16 1.00
CA LEU A 48 -9.24 0.04 0.63
C LEU A 48 -9.32 -1.04 1.70
N VAL A 49 -9.76 -2.24 1.30
CA VAL A 49 -9.85 -3.40 2.19
C VAL A 49 -8.68 -4.32 1.91
N LEU A 50 -7.85 -4.54 2.92
CA LEU A 50 -6.72 -5.47 2.89
C LEU A 50 -7.13 -6.76 3.60
N ARG A 51 -6.90 -7.91 2.95
CA ARG A 51 -7.12 -9.24 3.54
C ARG A 51 -5.89 -10.11 3.32
N LYS A 52 -5.61 -11.00 4.26
CA LYS A 52 -4.56 -12.00 4.08
C LYS A 52 -4.95 -12.93 2.92
N SER A 53 -4.01 -13.12 1.98
CA SER A 53 -4.17 -14.05 0.87
C SER A 53 -3.91 -15.49 1.28
#